data_AF-A0A1S9MHT4-F1
#
_entry.id   AF-A0A1S9MHT4-F1
#
_cell.length_a   1.000
_cell.length_b   1.000
_cell.length_c   1.000
_cell.angle_alpha   90.00
_cell.angle_beta   90.00
_cell.angle_gamma   90.00
#
_symmetry.space_group_name_H-M   'P 1'
#
loop_
_entity.id
_entity.type
_entity.pdbx_description
1 polymer ?
#
loop_
_entity_poly.entity_id
_entity_poly.type
_entity_poly.pdbx_seq_one_letter_code
_entity_poly.pdbx_strand_id
1 'polypeptide(L)'
;MAPSNSSDSSMPAEIPAPYGTGPAAAGSGASADASTPKPAARIRTHHLQQAKAKGERFAMLTAYEQYTAEIFDQAGIEVLLIGDSASNNVFGNETSLPVTVDELLPLCRAVARSAKRALVVADLPFGSYEVSPEQAVATGVRFLKEGLAHAVKIEGGAFYAGTVRAMVQAGIPVMAHIGFTPQSEHSLGGYRVQGRGEDSSRLVEDAVALANAGAFCVLMEMVPADTAAAVDAAIEVPTIGIGAGNATTGQVLVWQDMAGLRGGKMAKFVKQYADLRTTLSDAAKAYADDVRSGQFPGPEHSF
;
A
#
# COMPACT_ATOMS: atom_id res chain seq x y z
N MET A 1 -56.68 -44.54 17.50
CA MET A 1 -55.54 -44.70 18.44
C MET A 1 -54.59 -45.68 17.78
N ALA A 2 -53.34 -45.40 17.41
CA ALA A 2 -52.40 -44.31 17.68
C ALA A 2 -51.48 -44.10 16.44
N PRO A 3 -50.71 -43.00 16.34
CA PRO A 3 -50.07 -42.56 15.10
C PRO A 3 -48.62 -43.03 14.91
N SER A 4 -48.13 -42.73 13.71
CA SER A 4 -46.78 -42.85 13.14
C SER A 4 -45.63 -42.36 14.02
N ASN A 5 -44.44 -42.96 13.85
CA ASN A 5 -43.16 -42.32 14.13
C ASN A 5 -42.12 -42.74 13.08
N SER A 6 -42.03 -41.98 12.00
CA SER A 6 -40.83 -41.91 11.15
C SER A 6 -40.00 -40.73 11.62
N SER A 7 -38.97 -41.00 12.41
CA SER A 7 -37.98 -40.00 12.80
C SER A 7 -36.93 -39.89 11.68
N ASP A 8 -37.23 -39.10 10.65
CA ASP A 8 -36.22 -38.60 9.73
C ASP A 8 -35.73 -37.25 10.29
N SER A 9 -34.69 -37.32 11.13
CA SER A 9 -34.02 -36.13 11.66
C SER A 9 -32.68 -35.95 10.94
N SER A 10 -32.74 -35.62 9.65
CA SER A 10 -31.60 -34.97 8.99
C SER A 10 -31.67 -33.48 9.30
N MET A 11 -30.89 -33.04 10.29
CA MET A 11 -30.60 -31.62 10.45
C MET A 11 -29.94 -31.14 9.14
N PRO A 12 -30.39 -30.04 8.50
CA PRO A 12 -29.70 -29.51 7.34
C PRO A 12 -28.28 -29.12 7.76
N ALA A 13 -27.28 -29.65 7.04
CA ALA A 13 -25.89 -29.30 7.26
C ALA A 13 -25.74 -27.77 7.15
N GLU A 14 -25.11 -27.15 8.15
CA GLU A 14 -24.80 -25.73 8.15
C GLU A 14 -23.98 -25.38 6.89
N ILE A 15 -24.54 -24.53 6.04
CA ILE A 15 -23.88 -24.08 4.81
C ILE A 15 -22.82 -23.05 5.21
N PRO A 16 -21.53 -23.25 4.91
CA PRO A 16 -20.49 -22.28 5.22
C PRO A 16 -20.79 -20.92 4.60
N ALA A 17 -20.33 -19.85 5.25
CA ALA A 17 -20.51 -18.49 4.76
C ALA A 17 -20.01 -18.37 3.29
N PRO A 18 -20.83 -17.83 2.35
CA PRO A 18 -20.46 -17.77 0.94
C PRO A 18 -19.34 -16.77 0.64
N TYR A 19 -18.92 -15.99 1.64
CA TYR A 19 -17.80 -15.05 1.56
C TYR A 19 -16.72 -15.43 2.58
N GLY A 20 -15.59 -15.93 2.05
CA GLY A 20 -14.33 -16.04 2.78
C GLY A 20 -14.30 -17.06 3.91
N THR A 21 -13.97 -18.31 3.59
CA THR A 21 -13.25 -19.12 4.57
C THR A 21 -11.83 -18.54 4.63
N GLY A 22 -11.44 -17.91 5.73
CA GLY A 22 -10.02 -17.61 6.00
C GLY A 22 -9.13 -18.84 5.76
N PRO A 23 -7.80 -18.68 5.63
CA PRO A 23 -6.92 -19.68 5.02
C PRO A 23 -7.20 -21.06 5.61
N ALA A 24 -7.66 -21.97 4.74
CA ALA A 24 -8.08 -23.30 5.11
C ALA A 24 -7.00 -23.99 5.96
N ALA A 25 -7.39 -24.49 7.14
CA ALA A 25 -6.55 -25.39 7.90
C ALA A 25 -6.36 -26.66 7.05
N ALA A 26 -5.12 -26.92 6.63
CA ALA A 26 -4.78 -28.08 5.84
C ALA A 26 -5.12 -29.36 6.62
N GLY A 27 -6.17 -30.05 6.15
CA GLY A 27 -6.54 -31.39 6.61
C GLY A 27 -5.50 -32.41 6.20
N SER A 28 -5.14 -33.26 7.16
CA SER A 28 -4.18 -34.35 7.08
C SER A 28 -4.53 -35.43 6.05
N GLY A 29 -3.55 -35.83 5.25
CA GLY A 29 -3.49 -37.17 4.65
C GLY A 29 -3.30 -37.22 3.13
N ALA A 30 -2.07 -36.98 2.65
CA ALA A 30 -1.58 -37.56 1.39
C ALA A 30 -0.04 -37.55 1.37
N SER A 31 0.52 -38.61 0.79
CA SER A 31 1.94 -38.98 0.75
C SER A 31 2.88 -37.85 0.32
N ALA A 32 4.00 -37.74 1.04
CA ALA A 32 5.12 -36.89 0.69
C ALA A 32 5.72 -37.30 -0.67
N ASP A 33 5.48 -36.48 -1.69
CA ASP A 33 6.28 -36.47 -2.91
C ASP A 33 6.82 -35.04 -3.14
N ALA A 34 8.07 -34.99 -3.55
CA ALA A 34 8.92 -33.81 -3.47
C ALA A 34 8.71 -32.86 -4.66
N SER A 35 8.02 -31.72 -4.41
CA SER A 35 8.40 -30.39 -4.93
C SER A 35 7.43 -29.31 -4.43
N THR A 36 7.20 -29.20 -3.12
CA THR A 36 6.51 -28.01 -2.60
C THR A 36 7.40 -26.79 -2.91
N PRO A 37 6.94 -25.80 -3.69
CA PRO A 37 7.74 -24.60 -3.93
C PRO A 37 8.09 -23.99 -2.58
N LYS A 38 9.38 -23.73 -2.34
CA LYS A 38 9.81 -23.03 -1.13
C LYS A 38 8.99 -21.74 -1.04
N PRO A 39 8.31 -21.45 0.09
CA PRO A 39 7.55 -20.21 0.23
C PRO A 39 8.42 -19.03 -0.16
N ALA A 40 7.94 -18.17 -1.06
CA ALA A 40 8.71 -17.03 -1.53
C ALA A 40 9.17 -16.19 -0.33
N ALA A 41 10.48 -15.91 -0.27
CA ALA A 41 11.06 -15.24 0.88
C ALA A 41 10.49 -13.83 1.03
N ARG A 42 10.11 -13.46 2.26
CA ARG A 42 9.55 -12.13 2.54
C ARG A 42 10.55 -11.03 2.19
N ILE A 43 10.08 -10.01 1.46
CA ILE A 43 10.84 -8.79 1.14
C ILE A 43 11.14 -8.02 2.42
N ARG A 44 12.37 -7.53 2.51
CA ARG A 44 12.93 -6.79 3.64
C ARG A 44 13.68 -5.59 3.08
N THR A 45 13.97 -4.60 3.90
CA THR A 45 14.69 -3.38 3.51
C THR A 45 16.01 -3.69 2.79
N HIS A 46 16.78 -4.68 3.28
CA HIS A 46 18.04 -5.07 2.64
C HIS A 46 17.89 -5.66 1.23
N HIS A 47 16.74 -6.25 0.87
CA HIS A 47 16.49 -6.70 -0.50
C HIS A 47 16.33 -5.51 -1.45
N LEU A 48 15.72 -4.40 -1.00
CA LEU A 48 15.63 -3.17 -1.79
C LEU A 48 17.00 -2.50 -1.94
N GLN A 49 17.82 -2.53 -0.89
CA GLN A 49 19.22 -2.09 -0.96
C GLN A 49 20.03 -2.92 -1.98
N GLN A 50 19.84 -4.24 -2.00
CA GLN A 50 20.48 -5.10 -3.00
C GLN A 50 20.01 -4.77 -4.41
N ALA A 51 18.73 -4.47 -4.61
CA ALA A 51 18.22 -4.06 -5.92
C ALA A 51 18.95 -2.78 -6.41
N LYS A 52 19.06 -1.76 -5.55
CA LYS A 52 19.84 -0.54 -5.84
C LYS A 52 21.29 -0.88 -6.22
N ALA A 53 21.98 -1.67 -5.40
CA ALA A 53 23.39 -2.01 -5.62
C ALA A 53 23.64 -2.79 -6.92
N LYS A 54 22.66 -3.59 -7.36
CA LYS A 54 22.72 -4.37 -8.62
C LYS A 54 22.19 -3.61 -9.84
N GLY A 55 21.61 -2.42 -9.66
CA GLY A 55 20.89 -1.72 -10.72
C GLY A 55 19.57 -2.38 -11.12
N GLU A 56 19.02 -3.25 -10.27
CA GLU A 56 17.70 -3.86 -10.46
C GLU A 56 16.60 -2.90 -10.01
N ARG A 57 15.41 -3.03 -10.61
CA ARG A 57 14.24 -2.20 -10.29
C ARG A 57 13.20 -3.01 -9.51
N PHE A 58 12.40 -2.33 -8.70
CA PHE A 58 11.28 -2.95 -7.97
C PHE A 58 9.99 -2.14 -8.09
N ALA A 59 8.86 -2.80 -7.88
CA ALA A 59 7.54 -2.20 -7.93
C ALA A 59 6.94 -2.01 -6.54
N MET A 60 6.25 -0.88 -6.38
CA MET A 60 5.46 -0.56 -5.21
C MET A 60 4.05 -0.15 -5.64
N LEU A 61 3.04 -0.63 -4.93
CA LEU A 61 1.66 -0.18 -5.11
C LEU A 61 1.07 0.16 -3.76
N THR A 62 0.13 1.11 -3.73
CA THR A 62 -0.70 1.25 -2.56
C THR A 62 -1.64 0.06 -2.38
N ALA A 63 -2.05 -0.26 -1.17
CA ALA A 63 -3.06 -1.26 -0.85
C ALA A 63 -3.76 -0.89 0.46
N TYR A 64 -5.05 -1.21 0.58
CA TYR A 64 -5.86 -0.77 1.74
C TYR A 64 -6.74 -1.88 2.33
N GLU A 65 -6.84 -3.03 1.67
CA GLU A 65 -7.68 -4.13 2.11
C GLU A 65 -7.10 -5.49 1.68
N GLN A 66 -7.75 -6.57 2.12
CA GLN A 66 -7.27 -7.93 2.02
C GLN A 66 -7.08 -8.41 0.58
N TYR A 67 -8.10 -8.31 -0.27
CA TYR A 67 -8.09 -8.95 -1.59
C TYR A 67 -7.06 -8.31 -2.52
N THR A 68 -6.99 -7.00 -2.53
CA THR A 68 -5.97 -6.22 -3.26
C THR A 68 -4.57 -6.60 -2.79
N ALA A 69 -4.36 -6.72 -1.47
CA ALA A 69 -3.06 -7.12 -0.92
C ALA A 69 -2.68 -8.55 -1.34
N GLU A 70 -3.60 -9.51 -1.29
CA GLU A 70 -3.36 -10.90 -1.73
C GLU A 70 -3.02 -10.96 -3.23
N ILE A 71 -3.81 -10.27 -4.06
CA ILE A 71 -3.61 -10.21 -5.51
C ILE A 71 -2.24 -9.61 -5.85
N PHE A 72 -1.88 -8.48 -5.24
CA PHE A 72 -0.60 -7.82 -5.50
C PHE A 72 0.59 -8.62 -4.96
N ASP A 73 0.45 -9.28 -3.80
CA ASP A 73 1.48 -10.14 -3.24
C ASP A 73 1.77 -11.33 -4.18
N GLN A 74 0.71 -11.99 -4.69
CA GLN A 74 0.80 -13.09 -5.65
C GLN A 74 1.34 -12.64 -7.01
N ALA A 75 0.99 -11.43 -7.46
CA ALA A 75 1.51 -10.85 -8.70
C ALA A 75 2.99 -10.44 -8.62
N GLY A 76 3.61 -10.50 -7.44
CA GLY A 76 5.04 -10.26 -7.27
C GLY A 76 5.42 -8.84 -6.83
N ILE A 77 4.46 -7.97 -6.50
CA ILE A 77 4.74 -6.59 -6.05
C ILE A 77 5.61 -6.60 -4.78
N GLU A 78 6.77 -5.94 -4.82
CA GLU A 78 7.77 -6.03 -3.74
C GLU A 78 7.35 -5.25 -2.48
N VAL A 79 6.69 -4.10 -2.66
CA VAL A 79 6.32 -3.20 -1.57
C VAL A 79 4.84 -2.82 -1.65
N LEU A 80 4.12 -2.95 -0.55
CA LEU A 80 2.73 -2.48 -0.41
C LEU A 80 2.67 -1.30 0.53
N LEU A 81 2.06 -0.20 0.09
CA LEU A 81 1.90 1.03 0.87
C LEU A 81 0.46 1.21 1.34
N ILE A 82 0.27 1.26 2.65
CA ILE A 82 -0.95 1.80 3.24
C ILE A 82 -0.75 3.30 3.38
N GLY A 83 -1.01 4.00 2.27
CA GLY A 83 -0.77 5.43 2.16
C GLY A 83 -1.92 6.25 2.73
N ASP A 84 -1.62 7.47 3.17
CA ASP A 84 -2.62 8.47 3.59
C ASP A 84 -3.51 8.92 2.41
N SER A 85 -3.11 8.64 1.17
CA SER A 85 -3.97 8.67 -0.02
C SER A 85 -5.25 7.81 0.11
N ALA A 86 -5.36 6.94 1.12
CA ALA A 86 -6.62 6.33 1.57
C ALA A 86 -7.68 7.39 1.93
N SER A 87 -7.28 8.55 2.46
CA SER A 87 -8.17 9.69 2.72
C SER A 87 -9.06 9.99 1.51
N ASN A 88 -8.44 10.11 0.33
CA ASN A 88 -9.15 10.38 -0.92
C ASN A 88 -9.80 9.12 -1.49
N ASN A 89 -9.03 8.03 -1.57
CA ASN A 89 -9.37 6.89 -2.42
C ASN A 89 -10.20 5.81 -1.69
N VAL A 90 -10.32 5.91 -0.38
CA VAL A 90 -11.10 4.99 0.46
C VAL A 90 -12.18 5.76 1.22
N PHE A 91 -11.82 6.87 1.86
CA PHE A 91 -12.74 7.63 2.71
C PHE A 91 -13.47 8.78 2.00
N GLY A 92 -13.07 9.11 0.77
CA GLY A 92 -13.76 10.12 -0.04
C GLY A 92 -13.51 11.56 0.40
N ASN A 93 -12.50 11.82 1.23
CA ASN A 93 -12.08 13.16 1.59
C ASN A 93 -11.45 13.89 0.39
N GLU A 94 -11.51 15.22 0.40
CA GLU A 94 -10.93 16.05 -0.67
C GLU A 94 -9.40 16.06 -0.66
N THR A 95 -8.78 15.86 0.51
CA THR A 95 -7.33 15.96 0.72
C THR A 95 -6.82 14.83 1.63
N SER A 96 -5.51 14.66 1.77
CA SER A 96 -4.94 13.66 2.70
C SER A 96 -4.97 14.10 4.16
N LEU A 97 -5.19 15.39 4.45
CA LEU A 97 -5.12 15.97 5.80
C LEU A 97 -6.08 15.36 6.83
N PRO A 98 -7.34 15.02 6.50
CA PRO A 98 -8.30 14.58 7.51
C PRO A 98 -8.05 13.17 8.05
N VAL A 99 -7.30 12.33 7.33
CA VAL A 99 -7.13 10.93 7.74
C VAL A 99 -6.31 10.83 9.01
N THR A 100 -6.78 10.00 9.93
CA THR A 100 -6.19 9.83 11.26
C THR A 100 -5.38 8.53 11.35
N VAL A 101 -4.56 8.44 12.40
CA VAL A 101 -3.87 7.19 12.75
C VAL A 101 -4.87 6.06 12.96
N ASP A 102 -5.98 6.34 13.63
CA ASP A 102 -6.98 5.32 13.99
C ASP A 102 -7.78 4.82 12.78
N GLU A 103 -7.89 5.61 11.71
CA GLU A 103 -8.48 5.20 10.44
C GLU A 103 -7.51 4.36 9.58
N LEU A 104 -6.19 4.65 9.64
CA LEU A 104 -5.20 3.88 8.86
C LEU A 104 -4.83 2.54 9.52
N LEU A 105 -4.86 2.44 10.85
CA LEU A 105 -4.46 1.21 11.56
C LEU A 105 -5.26 -0.04 11.16
N PRO A 106 -6.60 -0.01 11.01
CA PRO A 106 -7.37 -1.15 10.51
C PRO A 106 -6.99 -1.56 9.09
N LEU A 107 -6.78 -0.59 8.17
CA LEU A 107 -6.36 -0.86 6.79
C LEU A 107 -4.97 -1.51 6.77
N CYS A 108 -4.04 -0.98 7.57
CA CYS A 108 -2.71 -1.51 7.75
C CYS A 108 -2.75 -2.98 8.20
N ARG A 109 -3.56 -3.28 9.22
CA ARG A 109 -3.72 -4.64 9.75
C ARG A 109 -4.33 -5.60 8.73
N ALA A 110 -5.31 -5.16 7.94
CA ALA A 110 -5.91 -5.95 6.88
C ALA A 110 -4.86 -6.33 5.81
N VAL A 111 -4.09 -5.37 5.34
CA VAL A 111 -3.02 -5.59 4.35
C VAL A 111 -1.90 -6.46 4.90
N ALA A 112 -1.41 -6.18 6.12
CA ALA A 112 -0.29 -6.89 6.72
C ALA A 112 -0.57 -8.38 6.99
N ARG A 113 -1.80 -8.75 7.32
CA ARG A 113 -2.23 -10.16 7.48
C ARG A 113 -2.31 -10.90 6.15
N SER A 114 -2.60 -10.16 5.09
CA SER A 114 -2.89 -10.68 3.75
C SER A 114 -1.62 -10.87 2.93
N ALA A 115 -0.65 -9.95 3.05
CA ALA A 115 0.64 -10.04 2.38
C ALA A 115 1.55 -11.12 3.01
N LYS A 116 2.00 -12.09 2.19
CA LYS A 116 2.92 -13.14 2.62
C LYS A 116 4.36 -12.79 2.31
N ARG A 117 4.62 -12.21 1.13
CA ARG A 117 5.96 -11.88 0.63
C ARG A 117 6.29 -10.39 0.72
N ALA A 118 5.40 -9.48 0.34
CA ALA A 118 5.69 -8.07 0.18
C ALA A 118 6.13 -7.37 1.48
N LEU A 119 6.95 -6.32 1.33
CA LEU A 119 7.26 -5.39 2.41
C LEU A 119 6.09 -4.42 2.59
N VAL A 120 5.40 -4.50 3.72
CA VAL A 120 4.30 -3.61 4.07
C VAL A 120 4.81 -2.35 4.75
N VAL A 121 4.54 -1.20 4.15
CA VAL A 121 4.90 0.15 4.63
C VAL A 121 3.60 0.90 4.94
N ALA A 122 3.54 1.64 6.04
CA ALA A 122 2.39 2.48 6.39
C ALA A 122 2.78 3.94 6.50
N ASP A 123 1.92 4.84 6.02
CA ASP A 123 2.12 6.27 6.23
C ASP A 123 1.84 6.67 7.67
N LEU A 124 2.68 7.58 8.19
CA LEU A 124 2.28 8.41 9.31
C LEU A 124 1.46 9.59 8.76
N PRO A 125 0.17 9.71 9.11
CA PRO A 125 -0.69 10.77 8.58
C PRO A 125 -0.31 12.13 9.17
N PHE A 126 -0.79 13.20 8.53
CA PHE A 126 -0.55 14.57 8.97
C PHE A 126 -0.89 14.77 10.46
N GLY A 127 -0.03 15.51 11.17
CA GLY A 127 -0.16 15.83 12.60
C GLY A 127 0.29 14.72 13.56
N SER A 128 0.77 13.59 13.05
CA SER A 128 1.14 12.43 13.86
C SER A 128 2.65 12.28 14.13
N TYR A 129 3.50 13.11 13.50
CA TYR A 129 4.96 13.03 13.65
C TYR A 129 5.67 14.40 13.69
N GLU A 130 4.96 15.48 13.38
CA GLU A 130 5.50 16.81 13.15
C GLU A 130 5.78 17.57 14.46
N VAL A 131 5.12 17.21 15.57
CA VAL A 131 5.26 17.93 16.84
C VAL A 131 6.63 17.65 17.48
N SER A 132 7.07 16.39 17.49
CA SER A 132 8.38 16.03 18.03
C SER A 132 8.85 14.62 17.60
N PRO A 133 10.16 14.33 17.70
CA PRO A 133 10.68 12.97 17.51
C PRO A 133 10.01 11.93 18.40
N GLU A 134 9.67 12.28 19.64
CA GLU A 134 8.98 11.38 20.58
C GLU A 134 7.56 11.04 20.10
N GLN A 135 6.83 12.02 19.56
CA GLN A 135 5.52 11.80 18.95
C GLN A 135 5.64 10.85 17.76
N ALA A 136 6.58 11.10 16.86
CA ALA A 136 6.81 10.26 15.68
C ALA A 136 7.17 8.82 16.05
N VAL A 137 8.03 8.62 17.06
CA VAL A 137 8.35 7.28 17.59
C VAL A 137 7.10 6.62 18.16
N ALA A 138 6.32 7.32 18.98
CA ALA A 138 5.10 6.78 19.57
C ALA A 138 4.10 6.34 18.49
N THR A 139 3.85 7.18 17.48
CA THR A 139 2.99 6.87 16.34
C THR A 139 3.54 5.69 15.52
N GLY A 140 4.83 5.69 15.20
CA GLY A 140 5.47 4.60 14.46
C GLY A 140 5.38 3.25 15.18
N VAL A 141 5.52 3.25 16.51
CA VAL A 141 5.30 2.05 17.34
C VAL A 141 3.88 1.51 17.18
N ARG A 142 2.85 2.37 17.10
CA ARG A 142 1.47 1.94 16.86
C ARG A 142 1.33 1.25 15.50
N PHE A 143 1.87 1.82 14.43
CA PHE A 143 1.79 1.20 13.10
C PHE A 143 2.49 -0.16 13.02
N LEU A 144 3.63 -0.34 13.70
CA LEU A 144 4.29 -1.63 13.77
C LEU A 144 3.54 -2.64 14.66
N LYS A 145 3.06 -2.22 15.84
CA LYS A 145 2.43 -3.13 16.82
C LYS A 145 0.96 -3.42 16.54
N GLU A 146 0.17 -2.37 16.32
CA GLU A 146 -1.28 -2.46 16.12
C GLU A 146 -1.63 -2.67 14.64
N GLY A 147 -0.89 -2.00 13.74
CA GLY A 147 -1.06 -2.07 12.30
C GLY A 147 -0.32 -3.25 11.65
N LEU A 148 0.67 -3.81 12.33
CA LEU A 148 1.53 -4.90 11.83
C LEU A 148 2.36 -4.52 10.59
N ALA A 149 2.57 -3.21 10.36
CA ALA A 149 3.49 -2.74 9.32
C ALA A 149 4.92 -3.19 9.61
N HIS A 150 5.73 -3.34 8.55
CA HIS A 150 7.16 -3.62 8.69
C HIS A 150 8.00 -2.36 8.77
N ALA A 151 7.48 -1.25 8.25
CA ALA A 151 8.14 0.04 8.12
C ALA A 151 7.11 1.15 8.07
N VAL A 152 7.55 2.39 8.27
CA VAL A 152 6.70 3.57 8.14
C VAL A 152 7.25 4.55 7.12
N LYS A 153 6.38 5.36 6.52
CA LYS A 153 6.74 6.49 5.67
C LYS A 153 6.34 7.81 6.34
N ILE A 154 7.23 8.80 6.30
CA ILE A 154 6.98 10.17 6.77
C ILE A 154 7.35 11.17 5.68
N GLU A 155 6.72 12.35 5.69
CA GLU A 155 6.95 13.39 4.69
C GLU A 155 7.80 14.54 5.22
N GLY A 156 8.65 15.08 4.35
CA GLY A 156 9.43 16.28 4.60
C GLY A 156 10.95 16.09 4.45
N GLY A 157 11.65 17.22 4.37
CA GLY A 157 13.07 17.29 4.04
C GLY A 157 14.02 17.17 5.23
N ALA A 158 15.21 17.77 5.11
CA ALA A 158 16.31 17.72 6.07
C ALA A 158 15.91 18.13 7.49
N PHE A 159 14.91 18.99 7.64
CA PHE A 159 14.35 19.38 8.94
C PHE A 159 13.97 18.17 9.81
N TYR A 160 13.42 17.11 9.21
CA TYR A 160 13.02 15.89 9.94
C TYR A 160 14.12 14.85 10.10
N ALA A 161 15.39 15.15 9.74
CA ALA A 161 16.49 14.21 9.93
C ALA A 161 16.67 13.80 11.40
N GLY A 162 16.40 14.69 12.36
CA GLY A 162 16.39 14.35 13.79
C GLY A 162 15.28 13.35 14.15
N THR A 163 14.08 13.56 13.61
CA THR A 163 12.92 12.66 13.77
C THR A 163 13.19 11.28 13.19
N VAL A 164 13.69 11.21 11.94
CA VAL A 164 14.08 9.94 11.30
C VAL A 164 15.10 9.19 12.15
N ARG A 165 16.14 9.89 12.63
CA ARG A 165 17.20 9.27 13.45
C ARG A 165 16.63 8.67 14.73
N ALA A 166 15.74 9.37 15.42
CA ALA A 166 15.11 8.87 16.64
C ALA A 166 14.24 7.62 16.38
N MET A 167 13.46 7.62 15.30
CA MET A 167 12.65 6.47 14.89
C MET A 167 13.50 5.25 14.54
N VAL A 168 14.57 5.44 13.78
CA VAL A 168 15.51 4.37 13.41
C VAL A 168 16.22 3.82 14.63
N GLN A 169 16.65 4.67 15.57
CA GLN A 169 17.24 4.24 16.85
C GLN A 169 16.26 3.44 17.72
N ALA A 170 14.96 3.73 17.63
CA ALA A 170 13.90 2.95 18.27
C ALA A 170 13.59 1.61 17.55
N GLY A 171 14.31 1.30 16.45
CA GLY A 171 14.13 0.07 15.68
C GLY A 171 13.02 0.13 14.64
N ILE A 172 12.52 1.32 14.29
CA ILE A 172 11.47 1.53 13.30
C ILE A 172 12.12 1.83 11.94
N PRO A 173 11.97 0.98 10.91
CA PRO A 173 12.47 1.30 9.57
C PRO A 173 11.66 2.45 8.96
N VAL A 174 12.34 3.51 8.53
CA VAL A 174 11.71 4.71 7.96
C VAL A 174 12.02 4.84 6.47
N MET A 175 10.97 4.98 5.67
CA MET A 175 11.02 5.49 4.31
C MET A 175 10.76 6.99 4.36
N ALA A 176 11.66 7.82 3.86
CA ALA A 176 11.43 9.26 3.80
C ALA A 176 10.70 9.64 2.51
N HIS A 177 9.93 10.72 2.52
CA HIS A 177 9.23 11.25 1.34
C HIS A 177 9.58 12.73 1.15
N ILE A 178 10.22 13.05 0.02
CA ILE A 178 10.60 14.41 -0.39
C ILE A 178 9.98 14.78 -1.75
N GLY A 179 10.13 16.04 -2.15
CA GLY A 179 9.46 16.57 -3.34
C GLY A 179 8.12 17.16 -2.96
N PHE A 180 7.08 16.90 -3.75
CA PHE A 180 5.72 17.29 -3.38
C PHE A 180 5.20 16.35 -2.30
N THR A 181 5.04 16.89 -1.09
CA THR A 181 4.50 16.16 0.08
C THR A 181 3.04 16.55 0.27
N PRO A 182 2.04 15.71 -0.09
CA PRO A 182 0.62 16.06 -0.07
C PRO A 182 0.13 16.62 1.28
N GLN A 183 0.72 16.20 2.40
CA GLN A 183 0.38 16.71 3.74
C GLN A 183 0.73 18.21 3.92
N SER A 184 1.53 18.78 3.01
CA SER A 184 1.91 20.19 2.99
C SER A 184 1.24 20.96 1.84
N GLU A 185 0.15 20.45 1.23
CA GLU A 185 -0.46 21.05 0.04
C GLU A 185 -0.83 22.54 0.21
N HIS A 186 -1.26 22.96 1.40
CA HIS A 186 -1.60 24.37 1.66
C HIS A 186 -0.36 25.27 1.67
N SER A 187 0.75 24.80 2.24
CA SER A 187 2.04 25.51 2.25
C SER A 187 2.70 25.52 0.87
N LEU A 188 2.53 24.45 0.09
CA LEU A 188 3.08 24.31 -1.27
C LEU A 188 2.24 25.00 -2.34
N GLY A 189 1.03 25.45 -2.00
CA GLY A 189 0.12 26.12 -2.93
C GLY A 189 -0.51 25.16 -3.96
N GLY A 190 -0.87 23.96 -3.50
CA GLY A 190 -1.45 22.87 -4.27
C GLY A 190 -0.40 21.97 -4.96
N TYR A 191 -0.87 21.11 -5.85
CA TYR A 191 -0.07 20.12 -6.59
C TYR A 191 0.92 20.77 -7.57
N ARG A 192 2.09 21.15 -7.06
CA ARG A 192 3.15 21.81 -7.81
C ARG A 192 4.39 20.93 -7.88
N VAL A 193 5.00 20.89 -9.06
CA VAL A 193 6.30 20.24 -9.27
C VAL A 193 7.37 20.90 -8.42
N GLN A 194 8.11 20.11 -7.65
CA GLN A 194 9.22 20.56 -6.77
C GLN A 194 10.57 20.27 -7.42
N GLY A 195 11.65 20.94 -7.01
CA GLY A 195 13.01 20.66 -7.50
C GLY A 195 13.36 21.31 -8.83
N ARG A 196 12.68 22.40 -9.24
CA ARG A 196 13.03 23.13 -10.46
C ARG A 196 14.14 24.15 -10.20
N GLY A 197 15.09 24.24 -11.14
CA GLY A 197 16.16 25.24 -11.07
C GLY A 197 17.01 25.07 -9.81
N GLU A 198 17.20 26.15 -9.07
CA GLU A 198 18.00 26.16 -7.84
C GLU A 198 17.42 25.27 -6.72
N ASP A 199 16.12 24.94 -6.75
CA ASP A 199 15.49 24.04 -5.78
C ASP A 199 15.98 22.58 -5.90
N SER A 200 16.62 22.24 -7.02
CA SER A 200 17.18 20.91 -7.25
C SER A 200 18.28 20.54 -6.25
N SER A 201 19.15 21.49 -5.85
CA SER A 201 20.21 21.21 -4.89
C SER A 201 19.65 20.96 -3.50
N ARG A 202 18.60 21.71 -3.11
CA ARG A 202 17.91 21.51 -1.83
C ARG A 202 17.33 20.10 -1.72
N LEU A 203 16.70 19.56 -2.77
CA LEU A 203 16.17 18.19 -2.73
C LEU A 203 17.29 17.13 -2.59
N VAL A 204 18.45 17.37 -3.19
CA VAL A 204 19.63 16.50 -2.99
C VAL A 204 20.09 16.56 -1.54
N GLU A 205 20.20 17.76 -0.97
CA GLU A 205 20.58 17.96 0.44
C GLU A 205 19.57 17.31 1.41
N ASP A 206 18.27 17.46 1.15
CA ASP A 206 17.18 16.82 1.90
C ASP A 206 17.35 15.29 1.88
N ALA A 207 17.52 14.71 0.69
CA ALA A 207 17.70 13.26 0.54
C ALA A 207 18.94 12.74 1.27
N VAL A 208 20.08 13.44 1.15
CA VAL A 208 21.33 13.09 1.82
C VAL A 208 21.17 13.17 3.34
N ALA A 209 20.53 14.23 3.86
CA ALA A 209 20.30 14.39 5.29
C ALA A 209 19.44 13.25 5.87
N LEU A 210 18.38 12.87 5.15
CA LEU A 210 17.46 11.79 5.55
C LEU A 210 18.11 10.41 5.46
N ALA A 211 18.89 10.14 4.40
CA ALA A 211 19.67 8.93 4.27
C ALA A 211 20.71 8.80 5.40
N ASN A 212 21.45 9.88 5.71
CA ASN A 212 22.40 9.94 6.83
C ASN A 212 21.73 9.85 8.21
N ALA A 213 20.43 10.13 8.31
CA ALA A 213 19.63 9.89 9.51
C ALA A 213 19.24 8.41 9.68
N GLY A 214 19.37 7.60 8.64
CA GLY A 214 19.09 6.16 8.67
C GLY A 214 17.82 5.76 7.93
N ALA A 215 17.19 6.66 7.16
CA ALA A 215 16.10 6.26 6.27
C ALA A 215 16.59 5.16 5.32
N PHE A 216 15.86 4.05 5.21
CA PHE A 216 16.27 2.92 4.36
C PHE A 216 15.93 3.13 2.88
N CYS A 217 15.12 4.14 2.58
CA CYS A 217 14.63 4.46 1.25
C CYS A 217 14.16 5.92 1.22
N VAL A 218 14.28 6.58 0.06
CA VAL A 218 13.75 7.93 -0.17
C VAL A 218 12.77 7.92 -1.35
N LEU A 219 11.53 8.28 -1.10
CA LEU A 219 10.49 8.45 -2.11
C LEU A 219 10.49 9.91 -2.60
N MET A 220 10.36 10.09 -3.91
CA MET A 220 10.29 11.39 -4.59
C MET A 220 8.99 11.51 -5.37
N GLU A 221 8.21 12.55 -5.06
CA GLU A 221 6.93 12.83 -5.73
C GLU A 221 6.97 14.16 -6.50
N MET A 222 6.47 14.13 -7.75
CA MET A 222 6.39 15.29 -8.65
C MET A 222 7.70 16.08 -8.76
N VAL A 223 8.80 15.38 -9.03
CA VAL A 223 10.15 15.95 -9.19
C VAL A 223 10.59 15.85 -10.67
N PRO A 224 11.26 16.84 -11.27
CA PRO A 224 11.86 16.72 -12.60
C PRO A 224 12.77 15.50 -12.70
N ALA A 225 12.74 14.81 -13.84
CA ALA A 225 13.51 13.58 -14.03
C ALA A 225 15.02 13.77 -13.79
N ASP A 226 15.59 14.89 -14.23
CA ASP A 226 17.01 15.20 -14.03
C ASP A 226 17.36 15.41 -12.55
N THR A 227 16.48 16.08 -11.79
CA THR A 227 16.62 16.26 -10.35
C THR A 227 16.49 14.93 -9.61
N ALA A 228 15.53 14.08 -9.99
CA ALA A 228 15.37 12.76 -9.42
C ALA A 228 16.59 11.87 -9.69
N ALA A 229 17.18 11.97 -10.89
CA ALA A 229 18.43 11.29 -11.23
C ALA A 229 19.61 11.79 -10.38
N ALA A 230 19.70 13.11 -10.15
CA ALA A 230 20.72 13.69 -9.28
C ALA A 230 20.58 13.22 -7.83
N VAL A 231 19.35 13.16 -7.30
CA VAL A 231 19.07 12.62 -5.97
C VAL A 231 19.44 11.13 -5.89
N ASP A 232 19.01 10.33 -6.87
CA ASP A 232 19.30 8.88 -6.91
C ASP A 232 20.81 8.60 -6.97
N ALA A 233 21.59 9.45 -7.63
CA ALA A 233 23.05 9.34 -7.69
C ALA A 233 23.75 9.79 -6.39
N ALA A 234 23.13 10.67 -5.60
CA ALA A 234 23.74 11.27 -4.42
C ALA A 234 23.60 10.41 -3.15
N ILE A 235 22.69 9.43 -3.13
CA ILE A 235 22.43 8.58 -1.95
C ILE A 235 22.60 7.10 -2.28
N GLU A 236 23.11 6.34 -1.31
CA GLU A 236 23.32 4.89 -1.47
C GLU A 236 22.03 4.07 -1.28
N VAL A 237 21.06 4.62 -0.55
CA VAL A 237 19.78 3.96 -0.29
C VAL A 237 18.89 3.96 -1.54
N PRO A 238 18.01 2.96 -1.73
CA PRO A 238 17.08 2.93 -2.85
C PRO A 238 16.20 4.18 -2.88
N THR A 239 15.86 4.62 -4.09
CA THR A 239 14.86 5.66 -4.32
C THR A 239 13.58 5.11 -4.93
N ILE A 240 12.45 5.74 -4.67
CA ILE A 240 11.15 5.40 -5.28
C ILE A 240 10.57 6.65 -5.92
N GLY A 241 10.13 6.54 -7.17
CA GLY A 241 9.54 7.66 -7.91
C GLY A 241 8.02 7.55 -8.05
N ILE A 242 7.34 8.68 -7.96
CA ILE A 242 5.97 8.89 -8.48
C ILE A 242 5.92 10.24 -9.20
N GLY A 243 5.85 10.19 -10.53
CA GLY A 243 6.05 11.41 -11.34
C GLY A 243 7.46 11.99 -11.23
N ALA A 244 8.48 11.14 -10.99
CA ALA A 244 9.89 11.51 -10.84
C ALA A 244 10.81 10.92 -11.94
N GLY A 245 10.24 10.56 -13.11
CA GLY A 245 10.97 9.87 -14.17
C GLY A 245 11.31 8.42 -13.82
N ASN A 246 12.18 7.78 -14.61
CA ASN A 246 12.55 6.36 -14.50
C ASN A 246 13.98 6.10 -13.97
N ALA A 247 14.66 7.16 -13.52
CA ALA A 247 16.01 7.06 -12.98
C ALA A 247 16.02 6.39 -11.59
N THR A 248 14.91 6.48 -10.85
CA THR A 248 14.78 5.92 -9.50
C THR A 248 14.90 4.39 -9.47
N THR A 249 15.20 3.84 -8.29
CA THR A 249 15.33 2.39 -8.11
C THR A 249 14.00 1.67 -8.19
N GLY A 250 12.95 2.24 -7.61
CA GLY A 250 11.59 1.73 -7.67
C GLY A 250 10.60 2.76 -8.16
N GLN A 251 9.37 2.32 -8.41
CA GLN A 251 8.26 3.16 -8.81
C GLN A 251 7.04 2.84 -7.96
N VAL A 252 6.25 3.86 -7.65
CA VAL A 252 4.97 3.72 -6.94
C VAL A 252 3.84 4.40 -7.68
N LEU A 253 2.67 3.77 -7.64
CA LEU A 253 1.40 4.39 -8.02
C LEU A 253 0.33 4.07 -6.99
N VAL A 254 -0.65 4.98 -6.86
CA VAL A 254 -1.92 4.67 -6.22
C VAL A 254 -2.61 3.60 -7.05
N TRP A 255 -2.98 2.46 -6.45
CA TRP A 255 -3.42 1.32 -7.24
C TRP A 255 -4.75 1.58 -7.97
N GLN A 256 -5.64 2.39 -7.39
CA GLN A 256 -6.91 2.76 -8.04
C GLN A 256 -6.68 3.58 -9.32
N ASP A 257 -5.62 4.38 -9.36
CA ASP A 257 -5.22 5.15 -10.54
C ASP A 257 -4.60 4.22 -11.58
N MET A 258 -3.67 3.37 -11.14
CA MET A 258 -3.00 2.37 -11.98
C MET A 258 -4.00 1.40 -12.63
N ALA A 259 -5.01 0.94 -11.90
CA ALA A 259 -6.01 -0.01 -12.38
C ALA A 259 -7.22 0.64 -13.07
N GLY A 260 -7.23 1.97 -13.24
CA GLY A 260 -8.34 2.69 -13.86
C GLY A 260 -9.66 2.63 -13.09
N LEU A 261 -9.59 2.40 -11.77
CA LEU A 261 -10.77 2.44 -10.91
C LEU A 261 -11.18 3.88 -10.60
N ARG A 262 -10.24 4.81 -10.39
CA ARG A 262 -10.56 6.23 -10.19
C ARG A 262 -11.02 6.87 -11.51
N GLY A 263 -12.13 7.60 -11.45
CA GLY A 263 -12.66 8.33 -12.60
C GLY A 263 -12.05 9.72 -12.77
N GLY A 264 -12.46 10.41 -13.83
CA GLY A 264 -12.04 11.80 -14.08
C GLY A 264 -10.65 11.91 -14.70
N LYS A 265 -10.09 13.12 -14.67
CA LYS A 265 -8.78 13.41 -15.27
C LYS A 265 -7.66 12.79 -14.43
N MET A 266 -6.87 11.92 -15.06
CA MET A 266 -5.67 11.35 -14.44
C MET A 266 -4.53 12.38 -14.44
N ALA A 267 -3.66 12.29 -13.43
CA ALA A 267 -2.43 13.05 -13.42
C ALA A 267 -1.49 12.58 -14.54
N LYS A 268 -0.66 13.49 -15.06
CA LYS A 268 0.20 13.21 -16.24
C LYS A 268 1.14 12.01 -16.03
N PHE A 269 1.54 11.74 -14.80
CA PHE A 269 2.47 10.66 -14.47
C PHE A 269 1.80 9.28 -14.29
N VAL A 270 0.47 9.21 -14.34
CA VAL A 270 -0.27 7.95 -14.20
C VAL A 270 -0.40 7.27 -15.55
N LYS A 271 -0.02 5.99 -15.60
CA LYS A 271 -0.39 5.07 -16.68
C LYS A 271 -1.47 4.12 -16.16
N GLN A 272 -2.59 4.03 -16.86
CA GLN A 272 -3.62 3.04 -16.61
C GLN A 272 -3.23 1.71 -17.27
N TYR A 273 -3.29 0.63 -16.49
CA TYR A 273 -3.02 -0.74 -16.93
C TYR A 273 -4.30 -1.57 -17.06
N ALA A 274 -5.44 -1.07 -16.56
CA ALA A 274 -6.76 -1.67 -16.71
C ALA A 274 -7.84 -0.57 -16.71
N ASP A 275 -9.09 -0.96 -16.99
CA ASP A 275 -10.29 -0.12 -16.82
C ASP A 275 -11.27 -0.81 -15.87
N LEU A 276 -10.88 -0.92 -14.59
CA LEU A 276 -11.71 -1.56 -13.58
C LEU A 276 -13.02 -0.80 -13.33
N ARG A 277 -13.07 0.51 -13.60
CA ARG A 277 -14.31 1.28 -13.45
C ARG A 277 -15.38 0.80 -14.41
N THR A 278 -15.05 0.63 -15.69
CA THR A 278 -16.01 0.11 -16.67
C THR A 278 -16.37 -1.33 -16.36
N THR A 279 -15.38 -2.20 -16.07
CA THR A 279 -15.65 -3.60 -15.71
C THR A 279 -16.60 -3.73 -14.52
N LEU A 280 -16.39 -2.97 -13.44
CA LEU A 280 -17.25 -3.03 -12.27
C LEU A 280 -18.64 -2.44 -12.53
N SER A 281 -18.71 -1.34 -13.28
CA SER A 281 -19.96 -0.70 -13.70
C SER A 281 -20.84 -1.64 -14.52
N ASP A 282 -20.24 -2.35 -15.48
CA ASP A 282 -20.98 -3.24 -16.36
C ASP A 282 -21.41 -4.52 -15.64
N ALA A 283 -20.56 -5.08 -14.77
CA ALA A 283 -20.95 -6.19 -13.90
C ALA A 283 -22.12 -5.82 -12.98
N ALA A 284 -22.10 -4.62 -12.38
CA ALA A 284 -23.19 -4.15 -11.51
C ALA A 284 -24.50 -3.95 -12.28
N LYS A 285 -24.45 -3.44 -13.52
CA LYS A 285 -25.62 -3.31 -14.39
C LYS A 285 -26.18 -4.67 -14.78
N ALA A 286 -25.33 -5.59 -15.22
CA ALA A 286 -25.74 -6.94 -15.60
C ALA A 286 -26.44 -7.66 -14.43
N TYR A 287 -25.83 -7.64 -13.24
CA TYR A 287 -26.45 -8.17 -12.02
C TYR A 287 -27.82 -7.52 -11.75
N ALA A 288 -27.91 -6.19 -11.84
CA ALA A 288 -29.17 -5.49 -11.62
C ALA A 288 -30.25 -5.85 -12.66
N ASP A 289 -29.86 -6.07 -13.91
CA ASP A 289 -30.79 -6.44 -14.99
C ASP A 289 -31.26 -7.90 -14.84
N ASP A 290 -30.39 -8.81 -14.40
CA ASP A 290 -30.77 -10.18 -14.06
C ASP A 290 -31.76 -10.23 -12.90
N VAL A 291 -31.54 -9.42 -11.85
CA VAL A 291 -32.47 -9.30 -10.72
C VAL A 291 -33.81 -8.70 -11.15
N ARG A 292 -33.80 -7.60 -11.92
CA ARG A 292 -35.04 -6.91 -12.35
C ARG A 292 -35.87 -7.76 -13.31
N SER A 293 -35.22 -8.58 -14.14
CA SER A 293 -35.90 -9.49 -15.07
C SER A 293 -36.34 -10.80 -14.42
N GLY A 294 -35.92 -11.08 -13.19
CA GLY A 294 -36.21 -12.33 -12.48
C GLY A 294 -35.37 -13.52 -13.00
N GLN A 295 -34.30 -13.27 -13.76
CA GLN A 295 -33.35 -14.31 -14.17
C GLN A 295 -32.45 -14.74 -13.01
N PHE A 296 -32.11 -13.81 -12.10
CA PHE A 296 -31.38 -14.10 -10.88
C PHE A 296 -32.27 -13.94 -9.63
N PRO A 297 -32.23 -14.87 -8.66
CA PRO A 297 -31.49 -16.14 -8.72
C PRO A 297 -32.16 -17.16 -9.65
N GLY A 298 -31.34 -17.88 -10.42
CA GLY A 298 -31.78 -19.08 -11.15
C GLY A 298 -31.95 -20.30 -10.24
N PRO A 299 -32.51 -21.42 -10.73
CA PRO A 299 -32.67 -22.66 -9.96
C PRO A 299 -31.37 -23.19 -9.35
N GLU A 300 -30.24 -23.04 -10.07
CA GLU A 300 -28.90 -23.44 -9.60
C GLU A 300 -28.36 -22.57 -8.45
N HIS A 301 -28.99 -21.44 -8.19
CA HIS A 301 -28.68 -20.52 -7.10
C HIS A 301 -29.75 -20.52 -5.99
N SER A 302 -30.66 -21.52 -6.02
CA SER A 302 -31.80 -21.66 -5.10
C SER A 302 -31.74 -22.99 -4.32
N PHE A 303 -32.33 -23.03 -3.12
CA PHE A 303 -32.33 -24.21 -2.23
C PHE A 303 -33.71 -24.84 -2.11
#